data_AF-A0AAV0JCS4-F1
#
_entry.id   AF-A0AAV0JCS4-F1
#
_cell.length_a   1.000
_cell.length_b   1.000
_cell.length_c   1.000
_cell.angle_alpha   90.00
_cell.angle_beta   90.00
_cell.angle_gamma   90.00
#
_symmetry.space_group_name_H-M   'P 1'
#
loop_
_entity.id
_entity.type
_entity.pdbx_description
1 polymer ?
#
loop_
_entity_poly.entity_id
_entity_poly.type
_entity_poly.pdbx_seq_one_letter_code
_entity_poly.pdbx_strand_id
1 'polypeptide(L)'
;MELALGLEASDKTFLWVVREIEKTKELFQWMEEEKFEERVSSKGMVIRGWAPQLMILCHRSIGGFMTHCGWNSSLEGISAGIPLVTWPLFGDQFCNEKLIVEVVKIGVKVGAWRPTYWNGNETEEVFVKREQVERAVRLVMDGGEEGEARRTRAKELAEMAKRAVGNGGSSHTNVTTLIEDIIKEQRKQ
;
A
#
# COMPACT_ATOMS: atom_id res chain seq x y z
N MET A 1 -10.73 -9.67 11.94
CA MET A 1 -11.89 -8.75 11.88
C MET A 1 -11.52 -7.27 12.10
N GLU A 2 -10.50 -6.93 12.90
CA GLU A 2 -10.13 -5.54 13.23
C GLU A 2 -9.98 -4.58 12.02
N LEU A 3 -9.44 -5.05 10.89
CA LEU A 3 -9.35 -4.27 9.65
C LEU A 3 -10.74 -3.86 9.13
N ALA A 4 -11.70 -4.80 9.06
CA ALA A 4 -13.05 -4.54 8.59
C ALA A 4 -13.75 -3.48 9.45
N LEU A 5 -13.67 -3.68 10.78
CA LEU A 5 -14.27 -2.77 11.76
C LEU A 5 -13.62 -1.39 11.76
N GLY A 6 -12.29 -1.32 11.57
CA GLY A 6 -11.57 -0.05 11.48
C GLY A 6 -11.87 0.72 10.20
N LEU A 7 -12.06 0.02 9.07
CA LEU A 7 -12.53 0.63 7.82
C LEU A 7 -13.94 1.20 7.98
N GLU A 8 -14.87 0.42 8.56
CA GLU A 8 -16.24 0.85 8.88
C GLU A 8 -16.23 2.08 9.80
N ALA A 9 -15.47 2.04 10.89
CA ALA A 9 -15.36 3.14 11.86
C ALA A 9 -14.71 4.41 11.28
N SER A 10 -13.85 4.29 10.26
CA SER A 10 -13.16 5.44 9.66
C SER A 10 -14.09 6.40 8.94
N ASP A 11 -15.30 5.93 8.59
CA ASP A 11 -16.31 6.66 7.83
C ASP A 11 -15.82 7.15 6.44
N LYS A 12 -14.75 6.54 5.92
CA LYS A 12 -14.17 6.83 4.60
C LYS A 12 -14.63 5.84 3.54
N THR A 13 -14.65 6.30 2.29
CA THR A 13 -14.87 5.41 1.16
C THR A 13 -13.69 4.47 0.99
N PHE A 14 -13.94 3.18 0.81
CA PHE A 14 -12.87 2.20 0.64
C PHE A 14 -13.21 1.12 -0.40
N LEU A 15 -12.16 0.57 -0.99
CA LEU A 15 -12.20 -0.65 -1.80
C LEU A 15 -11.22 -1.63 -1.15
N TRP A 16 -11.73 -2.76 -0.68
CA TRP A 16 -10.95 -3.76 0.04
C TRP A 16 -10.90 -5.06 -0.73
N VAL A 17 -9.70 -5.42 -1.19
CA VAL A 17 -9.45 -6.69 -1.88
C VAL A 17 -9.06 -7.74 -0.84
N VAL A 18 -9.87 -8.80 -0.73
CA VAL A 18 -9.63 -9.94 0.17
C VAL A 18 -9.31 -11.16 -0.68
N ARG A 19 -8.10 -11.71 -0.54
CA ARG A 19 -7.72 -12.95 -1.23
C ARG A 19 -8.56 -14.10 -0.70
N GLU A 20 -9.06 -14.94 -1.60
CA GLU A 20 -9.79 -16.16 -1.23
C GLU A 20 -8.80 -17.29 -0.97
N ILE A 21 -8.49 -17.51 0.31
CA ILE A 21 -7.64 -18.62 0.78
C ILE A 21 -8.27 -19.25 2.03
N GLU A 22 -7.77 -20.40 2.46
CA GLU A 22 -8.29 -21.09 3.66
C GLU A 22 -8.36 -20.16 4.88
N LYS A 23 -7.32 -19.32 5.05
CA LYS A 23 -7.19 -18.37 6.17
C LYS A 23 -8.22 -17.24 6.17
N THR A 24 -8.98 -17.04 5.09
CA THR A 24 -10.00 -15.98 5.00
C THR A 24 -11.43 -16.52 5.06
N LYS A 25 -11.64 -17.84 5.19
CA LYS A 25 -12.99 -18.41 5.28
C LYS A 25 -13.76 -17.91 6.49
N GLU A 26 -13.11 -17.87 7.65
CA GLU A 26 -13.70 -17.34 8.89
C GLU A 26 -14.09 -15.86 8.74
N LEU A 27 -13.28 -15.07 8.03
CA LEU A 27 -13.59 -13.68 7.74
C LEU A 27 -14.84 -13.55 6.88
N PHE A 28 -14.99 -14.37 5.84
CA PHE A 28 -16.17 -14.33 4.97
C PHE A 28 -17.44 -14.81 5.69
N GLN A 29 -17.35 -15.86 6.49
CA GLN A 29 -18.46 -16.30 7.34
C GLN A 29 -18.90 -15.19 8.29
N TRP A 30 -17.95 -14.56 8.98
CA TRP A 30 -18.22 -13.42 9.85
C TRP A 30 -18.87 -12.26 9.08
N MET A 31 -18.39 -11.94 7.87
CA MET A 31 -18.99 -10.88 7.04
C MET A 31 -20.46 -11.17 6.68
N GLU A 32 -20.82 -12.43 6.43
CA GLU A 32 -22.18 -12.85 6.13
C GLU A 32 -23.08 -12.79 7.38
N GLU A 33 -22.64 -13.34 8.50
CA GLU A 33 -23.38 -13.34 9.77
C GLU A 33 -23.67 -11.92 10.27
N GLU A 34 -22.66 -11.04 10.17
CA GLU A 34 -22.74 -9.64 10.58
C GLU A 34 -23.38 -8.72 9.53
N LYS A 35 -23.66 -9.25 8.33
CA LYS A 35 -24.10 -8.47 7.17
C LYS A 35 -23.19 -7.27 6.88
N PHE A 36 -21.88 -7.47 7.04
CA PHE A 36 -20.89 -6.40 6.95
C PHE A 36 -20.98 -5.64 5.62
N GLU A 37 -21.09 -6.34 4.49
CA GLU A 37 -21.20 -5.73 3.17
C GLU A 37 -22.47 -4.86 3.02
N GLU A 38 -23.58 -5.21 3.68
CA GLU A 38 -24.78 -4.39 3.72
C GLU A 38 -24.55 -3.10 4.52
N ARG A 39 -23.90 -3.20 5.69
CA ARG A 39 -23.62 -2.05 6.57
C ARG A 39 -22.73 -1.00 5.89
N VAL A 40 -21.75 -1.45 5.11
CA VAL A 40 -20.80 -0.57 4.42
C VAL A 40 -21.20 -0.20 3.00
N SER A 41 -22.30 -0.74 2.46
CA SER A 41 -22.69 -0.63 1.04
C SER A 41 -22.70 0.79 0.43
N SER A 42 -22.90 1.83 1.24
CA SER A 42 -22.87 3.22 0.79
C SER A 42 -21.47 3.83 0.61
N LYS A 43 -20.44 3.21 1.19
CA LYS A 43 -19.06 3.74 1.25
C LYS A 43 -17.97 2.70 0.95
N GLY A 44 -18.26 1.42 1.11
CA GLY A 44 -17.30 0.32 1.00
C GLY A 44 -17.67 -0.65 -0.10
N MET A 45 -16.65 -1.17 -0.78
CA MET A 45 -16.78 -2.30 -1.68
C MET A 45 -15.74 -3.37 -1.33
N VAL A 46 -16.18 -4.61 -1.15
CA VAL A 46 -15.29 -5.76 -0.95
C VAL A 46 -15.13 -6.50 -2.27
N ILE A 47 -13.89 -6.70 -2.71
CA ILE A 47 -13.57 -7.53 -3.87
C ILE A 47 -12.93 -8.82 -3.38
N ARG A 48 -13.51 -9.96 -3.76
CA ARG A 48 -12.97 -11.27 -3.43
C ARG A 48 -11.98 -11.71 -4.51
N GLY A 49 -10.84 -12.28 -4.10
CA GLY A 49 -9.80 -12.77 -5.01
C GLY A 49 -8.81 -11.69 -5.44
N TRP A 50 -8.89 -11.25 -6.70
CA TRP A 50 -7.91 -10.35 -7.33
C TRP A 50 -8.58 -9.12 -7.93
N ALA A 51 -7.87 -7.99 -7.90
CA ALA A 51 -8.27 -6.74 -8.52
C ALA A 51 -7.11 -6.11 -9.31
N PRO A 52 -7.38 -5.33 -10.36
CA PRO A 52 -6.35 -4.67 -11.16
C PRO A 52 -5.72 -3.49 -10.40
N GLN A 53 -4.83 -3.79 -9.44
CA GLN A 53 -4.24 -2.83 -8.51
C GLN A 53 -3.73 -1.57 -9.21
N LEU A 54 -2.88 -1.71 -10.23
CA LEU A 54 -2.32 -0.55 -10.94
C LEU A 54 -3.40 0.35 -11.55
N MET A 55 -4.46 -0.21 -12.14
CA MET A 55 -5.57 0.57 -12.70
C MET A 55 -6.35 1.29 -11.61
N ILE A 56 -6.56 0.64 -10.47
CA ILE A 56 -7.21 1.24 -9.30
C ILE A 56 -6.37 2.40 -8.79
N LEU A 57 -5.08 2.20 -8.51
CA LEU A 57 -4.20 3.24 -7.95
C LEU A 57 -4.06 4.46 -8.87
N CYS A 58 -4.11 4.27 -10.18
CA CYS A 58 -4.09 5.38 -11.16
C CYS A 58 -5.44 6.11 -11.29
N HIS A 59 -6.52 5.64 -10.66
CA HIS A 59 -7.82 6.26 -10.76
C HIS A 59 -7.94 7.51 -9.88
N ARG A 60 -8.44 8.61 -10.44
CA ARG A 60 -8.56 9.93 -9.77
C ARG A 60 -9.33 9.93 -8.45
N SER A 61 -10.18 8.94 -8.20
CA SER A 61 -10.97 8.82 -6.97
C SER A 61 -10.19 8.17 -5.81
N ILE A 62 -8.99 7.63 -6.04
CA ILE A 62 -8.18 7.03 -4.99
C ILE A 62 -7.44 8.13 -4.22
N GLY A 63 -7.77 8.24 -2.93
CA GLY A 63 -7.15 9.22 -2.02
C GLY A 63 -5.97 8.68 -1.23
N GLY A 64 -5.79 7.36 -1.16
CA GLY A 64 -4.71 6.72 -0.42
C GLY A 64 -4.70 5.20 -0.63
N PHE A 65 -3.59 4.57 -0.25
CA PHE A 65 -3.39 3.14 -0.45
C PHE A 65 -2.84 2.45 0.80
N MET A 66 -3.62 1.53 1.37
CA MET A 66 -3.13 0.65 2.43
C MET A 66 -2.34 -0.51 1.84
N THR A 67 -1.07 -0.64 2.23
CA THR A 67 -0.13 -1.58 1.62
C THR A 67 0.68 -2.33 2.67
N HIS A 68 1.00 -3.58 2.33
CA HIS A 68 1.95 -4.39 3.09
C HIS A 68 3.42 -3.96 2.91
N CYS A 69 3.67 -2.88 2.18
CA CYS A 69 4.99 -2.31 1.94
C CYS A 69 5.94 -3.21 1.13
N GLY A 70 5.42 -4.20 0.40
CA GLY A 70 6.22 -4.90 -0.62
C GLY A 70 6.69 -3.90 -1.68
N TRP A 71 7.94 -4.05 -2.14
CA TRP A 71 8.60 -2.99 -2.94
C TRP A 71 7.84 -2.62 -4.21
N ASN A 72 7.26 -3.59 -4.93
CA ASN A 72 6.45 -3.33 -6.12
C ASN A 72 5.21 -2.48 -5.79
N SER A 73 4.43 -2.87 -4.78
CA SER A 73 3.25 -2.10 -4.34
C SER A 73 3.63 -0.70 -3.85
N SER A 74 4.77 -0.57 -3.15
CA SER A 74 5.29 0.72 -2.70
C SER A 74 5.61 1.62 -3.90
N LEU A 75 6.29 1.10 -4.92
CA LEU A 75 6.61 1.83 -6.14
C LEU A 75 5.37 2.23 -6.94
N GLU A 76 4.37 1.35 -7.04
CA GLU A 76 3.10 1.67 -7.70
C GLU A 76 2.37 2.83 -7.00
N GLY A 77 2.29 2.79 -5.66
CA GLY A 77 1.68 3.88 -4.88
C GLY A 77 2.45 5.20 -4.98
N ILE A 78 3.78 5.15 -4.89
CA ILE A 78 4.64 6.34 -5.08
C ILE A 78 4.49 6.91 -6.49
N SER A 79 4.48 6.07 -7.52
CA SER A 79 4.38 6.50 -8.92
C SER A 79 2.99 7.03 -9.27
N ALA A 80 1.95 6.52 -8.60
CA ALA A 80 0.58 7.04 -8.70
C ALA A 80 0.40 8.38 -7.95
N GLY A 81 1.35 8.76 -7.09
CA GLY A 81 1.34 10.04 -6.38
C GLY A 81 0.32 10.11 -5.26
N ILE A 82 0.05 8.97 -4.61
CA ILE A 82 -0.91 8.85 -3.52
C ILE A 82 -0.22 8.54 -2.18
N PRO A 83 -0.74 9.06 -1.05
CA PRO A 83 -0.24 8.74 0.27
C PRO A 83 -0.55 7.29 0.67
N LEU A 84 0.25 6.74 1.59
CA LEU A 84 0.23 5.32 1.94
C LEU A 84 -0.15 5.07 3.41
N VAL A 85 -0.99 4.07 3.66
CA VAL A 85 -1.11 3.48 5.01
C VAL A 85 -0.26 2.22 5.04
N THR A 86 0.72 2.15 5.94
CA THR A 86 1.69 1.05 5.97
C THR A 86 1.28 -0.02 6.97
N TRP A 87 1.25 -1.27 6.50
CA TRP A 87 0.98 -2.48 7.28
C TRP A 87 1.97 -3.60 6.91
N PRO A 88 3.27 -3.45 7.22
CA PRO A 88 4.26 -4.47 6.91
C PRO A 88 3.91 -5.82 7.56
N LEU A 89 4.15 -6.92 6.83
CA LEU A 89 3.88 -8.28 7.29
C LEU A 89 5.18 -9.03 7.61
N PHE A 90 6.21 -8.95 6.76
CA PHE A 90 7.46 -9.69 6.95
C PHE A 90 8.64 -9.11 6.17
N GLY A 91 9.86 -9.55 6.52
CA GLY A 91 11.06 -9.30 5.73
C GLY A 91 11.42 -7.82 5.56
N ASP A 92 11.78 -7.43 4.35
CA ASP A 92 12.18 -6.07 3.97
C ASP A 92 11.05 -5.05 4.04
N GLN A 93 9.79 -5.49 4.18
CA GLN A 93 8.63 -4.61 4.25
C GLN A 93 8.70 -3.61 5.41
N PHE A 94 9.32 -3.98 6.54
CA PHE A 94 9.55 -3.07 7.66
C PHE A 94 10.57 -1.98 7.33
N CYS A 95 11.58 -2.29 6.50
CA CYS A 95 12.52 -1.30 5.99
C CYS A 95 11.83 -0.36 5.00
N ASN A 96 11.00 -0.92 4.12
CA ASN A 96 10.21 -0.14 3.16
C ASN A 96 9.22 0.79 3.87
N GLU A 97 8.57 0.33 4.95
CA GLU A 97 7.75 1.20 5.81
C GLU A 97 8.54 2.40 6.34
N LYS A 98 9.75 2.17 6.91
CA LYS A 98 10.59 3.26 7.40
C LYS A 98 10.94 4.25 6.30
N LEU A 99 11.28 3.77 5.11
CA LEU A 99 11.50 4.65 3.96
C LEU A 99 10.26 5.50 3.67
N ILE A 100 9.09 4.87 3.56
CA ILE A 100 7.82 5.52 3.23
C ILE A 100 7.42 6.59 4.26
N VAL A 101 7.55 6.27 5.54
CA VAL A 101 7.05 7.10 6.64
C VAL A 101 8.07 8.15 7.09
N GLU A 102 9.33 7.74 7.26
CA GLU A 102 10.34 8.58 7.92
C GLU A 102 11.18 9.37 6.91
N VAL A 103 11.48 8.77 5.75
CA VAL A 103 12.38 9.37 4.74
C VAL A 103 11.60 10.17 3.69
N VAL A 104 10.69 9.52 2.96
CA VAL A 104 9.94 10.19 1.89
C VAL A 104 8.68 10.89 2.40
N LYS A 105 8.24 10.56 3.62
CA LYS A 105 7.18 11.24 4.39
C LYS A 105 5.82 11.29 3.70
N ILE A 106 5.42 10.19 3.05
CA ILE A 106 4.11 10.08 2.40
C ILE A 106 3.17 9.07 3.07
N GLY A 107 3.62 8.42 4.15
CA GLY A 107 2.84 7.36 4.77
C GLY A 107 2.54 7.55 6.26
N VAL A 108 1.57 6.76 6.71
CA VAL A 108 1.15 6.65 8.12
C VAL A 108 1.18 5.17 8.52
N LYS A 109 1.86 4.88 9.64
CA LYS A 109 1.92 3.52 10.19
C LYS A 109 0.58 3.13 10.80
N VAL A 110 0.08 1.95 10.45
CA VAL A 110 -1.03 1.34 11.17
C VAL A 110 -0.58 0.83 12.55
N GLY A 111 0.71 0.53 12.70
CA GLY A 111 1.31 0.04 13.94
C GLY A 111 1.44 -1.47 13.99
N ALA A 112 1.91 -2.07 12.90
CA ALA A 112 2.40 -3.45 12.88
C ALA A 112 3.89 -3.45 13.28
N TRP A 113 4.25 -4.11 14.39
CA TRP A 113 5.62 -4.04 14.94
C TRP A 113 6.41 -5.35 14.87
N ARG A 114 5.74 -6.47 14.63
CA ARG A 114 6.35 -7.81 14.61
C ARG A 114 6.14 -8.48 13.25
N PRO A 115 7.14 -9.19 12.71
CA PRO A 115 6.95 -9.98 11.50
C PRO A 115 5.97 -11.13 11.78
N THR A 116 5.03 -11.37 10.86
CA THR A 116 4.34 -12.65 10.79
C THR A 116 5.31 -13.68 10.23
N TYR A 117 5.78 -14.62 11.06
CA TYR A 117 6.59 -15.74 10.61
C TYR A 117 5.72 -16.76 9.87
N TRP A 118 6.18 -17.24 8.72
CA TRP A 118 5.47 -18.24 7.91
C TRP A 118 5.65 -19.67 8.45
N ASN A 119 6.42 -19.83 9.54
CA ASN A 119 7.08 -21.07 9.94
C ASN A 119 6.29 -21.82 11.02
N GLY A 120 4.99 -22.08 10.83
CA GLY A 120 4.20 -23.08 11.59
C GLY A 120 4.09 -22.95 13.13
N ASN A 121 4.90 -22.13 13.77
CA ASN A 121 4.84 -21.80 15.18
C ASN A 121 4.10 -20.48 15.29
N GLU A 122 2.78 -20.59 15.42
CA GLU A 122 1.89 -19.54 15.85
C GLU A 122 2.43 -18.93 17.14
N THR A 123 3.15 -17.82 17.03
CA THR A 123 3.45 -17.00 18.21
C THR A 123 3.39 -15.54 17.81
N GLU A 124 2.27 -14.94 18.22
CA GLU A 124 1.90 -13.53 18.19
C GLU A 124 1.50 -12.99 16.82
N GLU A 125 0.19 -13.11 16.52
CA GLU A 125 -0.46 -12.27 15.53
C GLU A 125 -0.06 -10.80 15.72
N VAL A 126 0.20 -10.12 14.61
CA VAL A 126 0.38 -8.67 14.62
C VAL A 126 -0.94 -8.04 15.05
N PHE A 127 -1.05 -7.74 16.35
CA PHE A 127 -2.28 -7.24 16.93
C PHE A 127 -2.45 -5.75 16.62
N VAL A 128 -2.95 -5.46 15.42
CA VAL A 128 -3.42 -4.13 15.04
C VAL A 128 -4.90 -4.04 15.38
N LYS A 129 -5.24 -3.15 16.32
CA LYS A 129 -6.63 -2.91 16.70
C LYS A 129 -7.35 -2.01 15.70
N ARG A 130 -8.68 -2.12 15.64
CA ARG A 130 -9.55 -1.30 14.77
C ARG A 130 -9.33 0.20 14.97
N GLU A 131 -9.05 0.66 16.19
CA GLU A 131 -8.81 2.09 16.46
C GLU A 131 -7.50 2.57 15.83
N GLN A 132 -6.54 1.66 15.65
CA GLN A 132 -5.30 1.97 14.92
C GLN A 132 -5.53 2.05 13.42
N VAL A 133 -6.34 1.15 12.88
CA VAL A 133 -6.76 1.15 11.48
C VAL A 133 -7.54 2.43 11.18
N GLU A 134 -8.57 2.72 11.98
CA GLU A 134 -9.41 3.91 11.86
C GLU A 134 -8.54 5.17 11.83
N ARG A 135 -7.68 5.36 12.84
CA ARG A 135 -6.80 6.51 12.94
C ARG A 135 -5.88 6.62 11.72
N ALA A 136 -5.26 5.54 11.29
CA ALA A 136 -4.31 5.58 10.17
C ALA A 136 -5.01 5.93 8.85
N VAL A 137 -6.18 5.35 8.58
CA VAL A 137 -7.02 5.68 7.42
C VAL A 137 -7.43 7.14 7.46
N ARG A 138 -7.90 7.63 8.61
CA ARG A 138 -8.30 9.03 8.79
C ARG A 138 -7.14 9.99 8.58
N LEU A 139 -5.96 9.75 9.16
CA LEU A 139 -4.78 10.61 8.97
C LEU A 139 -4.32 10.72 7.50
N VAL A 140 -4.59 9.70 6.68
CA VAL A 140 -4.29 9.72 5.24
C VAL A 140 -5.39 10.38 4.43
N MET A 141 -6.65 10.08 4.75
CA MET A 141 -7.82 10.49 3.96
C MET A 141 -8.42 11.83 4.37
N ASP A 142 -8.22 12.27 5.62
CA ASP A 142 -8.70 13.55 6.11
C ASP A 142 -7.92 14.72 5.49
N GLY A 143 -8.59 15.88 5.48
CA GLY A 143 -7.96 17.17 5.19
C GLY A 143 -7.05 17.63 6.32
N GLY A 144 -6.56 18.86 6.21
CA GLY A 144 -5.67 19.47 7.19
C GLY A 144 -4.22 19.52 6.71
N GLU A 145 -3.43 20.33 7.38
CA GLU A 145 -2.08 20.71 6.95
C GLU A 145 -1.19 19.48 6.70
N GLU A 146 -1.14 18.53 7.64
CA GLU A 146 -0.31 17.34 7.47
C GLU A 146 -0.80 16.41 6.35
N GLY A 147 -2.12 16.24 6.21
CA GLY A 147 -2.72 15.40 5.16
C GLY A 147 -2.43 15.96 3.77
N GLU A 148 -2.61 17.28 3.60
CA GLU A 148 -2.29 17.97 2.34
C GLU A 148 -0.79 18.00 2.05
N ALA A 149 0.05 18.13 3.08
CA ALA A 149 1.50 18.03 2.93
C ALA A 149 1.92 16.65 2.40
N ARG A 150 1.36 15.55 2.95
CA ARG A 150 1.62 14.19 2.45
C ARG A 150 1.15 14.01 1.01
N ARG A 151 -0.04 14.50 0.66
CA ARG A 151 -0.58 14.43 -0.72
C ARG A 151 0.27 15.21 -1.71
N THR A 152 0.69 16.42 -1.33
CA THR A 152 1.58 17.26 -2.15
C THR A 152 2.91 16.55 -2.36
N ARG A 153 3.50 16.02 -1.28
CA ARG A 153 4.76 15.28 -1.33
C ARG A 153 4.67 14.03 -2.20
N ALA A 154 3.57 13.28 -2.13
CA ALA A 154 3.36 12.11 -2.97
C ALA A 154 3.32 12.47 -4.46
N LYS A 155 2.63 13.56 -4.83
CA LYS A 155 2.60 14.06 -6.22
C LYS A 155 3.98 14.48 -6.72
N GLU A 156 4.78 15.17 -5.89
CA GLU A 156 6.15 15.53 -6.25
C GLU A 156 7.01 14.30 -6.55
N LEU A 157 6.91 13.27 -5.71
CA LEU A 157 7.64 12.02 -5.88
C LEU A 157 7.19 11.25 -7.13
N ALA A 158 5.90 11.25 -7.45
CA ALA A 158 5.39 10.68 -8.69
C ALA A 158 6.00 11.37 -9.93
N GLU A 159 6.05 12.71 -9.92
CA GLU A 159 6.69 13.46 -11.01
C GLU A 159 8.20 13.19 -11.09
N MET A 160 8.89 13.05 -9.96
CA MET A 160 10.29 12.63 -9.93
C MET A 160 10.49 11.23 -10.50
N ALA A 161 9.65 10.27 -10.11
CA ALA A 161 9.70 8.90 -10.60
C ALA A 161 9.48 8.84 -12.11
N LYS A 162 8.46 9.56 -12.62
CA LYS A 162 8.16 9.69 -14.06
C LYS A 162 9.33 10.30 -14.83
N ARG A 163 9.95 11.36 -14.30
CA ARG A 163 11.14 11.97 -14.93
C ARG A 163 12.35 11.05 -14.93
N ALA A 164 12.56 10.27 -13.87
CA ALA A 164 13.70 9.36 -13.77
C ALA A 164 13.69 8.27 -14.85
N VAL A 165 12.50 7.74 -15.18
CA VAL A 165 12.33 6.67 -16.18
C VAL A 165 12.04 7.19 -17.60
N GLY A 166 11.66 8.46 -17.76
CA GLY A 166 11.44 9.08 -19.05
C GLY A 166 12.73 9.21 -19.88
N ASN A 167 12.59 9.49 -21.17
CA ASN A 167 13.73 9.68 -22.08
C ASN A 167 14.70 10.74 -21.55
N GLY A 168 15.98 10.37 -21.40
CA GLY A 168 17.01 11.24 -20.83
C GLY A 168 16.98 11.37 -19.30
N GLY A 169 16.08 10.66 -18.62
CA GLY A 169 16.00 10.55 -17.17
C GLY A 169 17.16 9.74 -16.57
N SER A 170 17.38 9.88 -15.26
CA SER A 170 18.51 9.23 -14.58
C SER A 170 18.46 7.70 -14.66
N SER A 171 17.32 7.08 -14.37
CA SER A 171 17.16 5.63 -14.47
C SER A 171 17.22 5.14 -15.91
N HIS A 172 16.63 5.89 -16.86
CA HIS A 172 16.74 5.60 -18.29
C HIS A 172 18.22 5.57 -18.71
N THR A 173 18.96 6.64 -18.43
CA THR A 173 20.40 6.75 -18.75
C THR A 173 21.21 5.62 -18.12
N ASN A 174 21.00 5.33 -16.84
CA ASN A 174 21.73 4.25 -16.16
C ASN A 174 21.51 2.88 -16.83
N VAL A 175 20.28 2.58 -17.22
CA VAL A 175 19.96 1.33 -17.93
C VAL A 175 20.57 1.33 -19.33
N THR A 176 20.49 2.44 -20.07
CA THR A 176 21.11 2.56 -21.40
C THR A 176 22.62 2.36 -21.32
N THR A 177 23.31 3.01 -20.38
CA THR A 177 24.76 2.84 -20.18
C THR A 177 25.12 1.40 -19.84
N LEU A 178 24.35 0.75 -18.96
CA LEU A 178 24.55 -0.67 -18.63
C LEU A 178 24.44 -1.56 -19.88
N ILE A 179 23.44 -1.32 -20.73
CA ILE A 179 23.25 -2.06 -21.99
C ILE A 179 24.45 -1.83 -22.93
N GLU A 180 24.88 -0.58 -23.08
CA GLU A 180 26.03 -0.24 -23.93
C GLU A 180 27.31 -0.92 -23.47
N ASP A 181 27.56 -0.98 -22.17
CA ASP A 181 28.74 -1.62 -21.62
C ASP A 181 28.72 -3.14 -21.82
N ILE A 182 27.57 -3.79 -21.65
CA ILE A 182 27.40 -5.22 -21.97
C ILE A 182 27.68 -5.48 -23.46
N ILE A 183 27.18 -4.63 -24.36
CA ILE A 183 27.43 -4.76 -25.81
C ILE A 183 28.92 -4.59 -26.13
N LYS A 184 29.60 -3.64 -25.48
CA LYS A 184 31.06 -3.44 -25.67
C LYS A 184 31.85 -4.67 -25.23
N GLU A 185 31.49 -5.28 -24.11
CA GLU A 185 32.17 -6.49 -23.61
C GLU A 185 31.94 -7.71 -24.52
N GLN A 186 30.74 -7.89 -25.06
CA GLN A 186 30.47 -8.98 -26.02
C GLN A 186 31.27 -8.85 -27.32
N ARG A 187 31.57 -7.63 -27.77
CA ARG A 187 32.36 -7.39 -28.99
C ARG A 187 33.87 -7.60 -28.79
N LYS A 188 34.33 -7.75 -27.55
CA LYS A 188 35.74 -8.04 -27.22
C LYS A 188 36.04 -9.55 -27.16
N GLN A 189 35.01 -10.40 -27.16
CA GLN A 189 35.10 -11.87 -27.22
C GLN A 189 35.04 -12.34 -28.67
#